data_AF-A0A7J7DRE7-F1
#
_entry.id   AF-A0A7J7DRE7-F1
#
_cell.length_a   1.000
_cell.length_b   1.000
_cell.length_c   1.000
_cell.angle_alpha   90.00
_cell.angle_beta   90.00
_cell.angle_gamma   90.00
#
_symmetry.space_group_name_H-M   'P 1'
#
loop_
_entity.id
_entity.type
_entity.pdbx_description
1 polymer ?
#
loop_
_entity_poly.entity_id
_entity_poly.type
_entity_poly.pdbx_seq_one_letter_code
_entity_poly.pdbx_strand_id
1 'polypeptide(L)'
;MASNDSLKIVEVSKVAPFNDSSEPLSELRLPITLFDAFWFRFPPVERVFYYRLTEPSDPISCNSVILPKLKHTLSLTLRHFLPLAGNLTWPSRAPQPFILYTPNDGVSLTVAESDADFDRVSGDKPRGAIESHTLVPELAISEKTASLLALQGEFEL
;
A
#
# COMPACT_ATOMS: atom_id res chain seq x y z
N MET A 1 12.06 19.51 21.15
CA MET A 1 10.71 19.04 21.47
C MET A 1 10.13 18.55 20.16
N ALA A 2 9.84 17.25 20.03
CA ALA A 2 9.23 16.73 18.81
C ALA A 2 7.85 17.37 18.67
N SER A 3 7.61 18.06 17.55
CA SER A 3 6.24 18.39 17.14
C SER A 3 5.50 17.06 17.02
N ASN A 4 4.34 16.98 17.65
CA ASN A 4 3.50 15.79 17.57
C ASN A 4 2.72 15.91 16.27
N ASP A 5 3.39 15.65 15.14
CA ASP A 5 2.80 15.72 13.81
C ASP A 5 1.54 14.85 13.82
N SER A 6 0.39 15.48 13.61
CA SER A 6 -0.93 14.91 13.80
C SER A 6 -1.40 14.24 12.52
N LEU A 7 -1.10 12.95 12.40
CA LEU A 7 -1.60 12.15 11.29
C LEU A 7 -3.09 11.89 11.46
N LYS A 8 -3.89 12.38 10.51
CA LYS A 8 -5.35 12.19 10.48
C LYS A 8 -5.72 11.32 9.29
N ILE A 9 -6.21 10.11 9.57
CA ILE A 9 -6.74 9.23 8.52
C ILE A 9 -8.06 9.80 7.99
N VAL A 10 -8.10 10.07 6.70
CA VAL A 10 -9.28 10.59 5.98
C VAL A 10 -10.10 9.44 5.40
N GLU A 11 -9.45 8.45 4.81
CA GLU A 11 -10.10 7.34 4.14
C GLU A 11 -9.26 6.07 4.21
N VAL A 12 -9.90 4.92 4.40
CA VAL A 12 -9.30 3.61 4.14
C VAL A 12 -10.18 2.91 3.11
N SER A 13 -9.59 2.52 1.98
CA SER A 13 -10.32 1.92 0.87
C SER A 13 -9.58 0.69 0.34
N LYS A 14 -10.33 -0.26 -0.24
CA LYS A 14 -9.75 -1.41 -0.93
C LYS A 14 -9.80 -1.16 -2.44
N VAL A 15 -8.64 -1.11 -3.08
CA VAL A 15 -8.52 -0.95 -4.54
C VAL A 15 -8.38 -2.33 -5.18
N ALA A 16 -9.44 -2.80 -5.82
CA ALA A 16 -9.43 -4.04 -6.58
C ALA A 16 -8.78 -3.85 -7.97
N PRO A 17 -8.19 -4.91 -8.54
CA PRO A 17 -7.72 -4.89 -9.93
C PRO A 17 -8.85 -4.57 -10.91
N PHE A 18 -8.51 -3.90 -12.01
CA PHE A 18 -9.49 -3.54 -13.03
C PHE A 18 -10.04 -4.78 -13.73
N ASN A 19 -11.34 -5.02 -13.57
CA ASN A 19 -12.05 -6.13 -14.20
C ASN A 19 -12.72 -5.64 -15.49
N ASP A 20 -12.32 -6.21 -16.63
CA ASP A 20 -12.89 -5.89 -17.94
C ASP A 20 -13.96 -6.92 -18.26
N SER A 21 -15.11 -6.49 -18.76
CA SER A 21 -16.20 -7.39 -19.15
C SER A 21 -15.81 -8.32 -20.29
N SER A 22 -14.84 -7.94 -21.13
CA SER A 22 -14.35 -8.77 -22.23
C SER A 22 -13.39 -9.87 -21.79
N GLU A 23 -12.69 -9.68 -20.68
CA GLU A 23 -11.71 -10.63 -20.15
C GLU A 23 -11.75 -10.55 -18.62
N PRO A 24 -12.64 -11.35 -18.01
CA PRO A 24 -12.85 -11.31 -16.57
C PRO A 24 -11.64 -11.90 -15.85
N LEU A 25 -11.27 -11.26 -14.74
CA LEU A 25 -10.21 -11.76 -13.88
C LEU A 25 -10.66 -13.05 -13.18
N SER A 26 -9.82 -14.07 -13.27
CA SER A 26 -10.00 -15.35 -12.60
C SER A 26 -9.03 -15.47 -11.43
N GLU A 27 -9.27 -16.49 -10.60
CA GLU A 27 -8.38 -16.82 -9.49
C GLU A 27 -6.95 -17.09 -10.02
N LEU A 28 -5.96 -16.47 -9.38
CA LEU A 28 -4.55 -16.70 -9.68
C LEU A 28 -3.89 -17.35 -8.45
N ARG A 29 -3.22 -18.48 -8.70
CA ARG A 29 -2.44 -19.19 -7.69
C ARG A 29 -0.99 -19.28 -8.14
N LEU A 30 -0.09 -18.70 -7.38
CA LEU A 30 1.34 -18.74 -7.65
C LEU A 30 2.06 -19.51 -6.54
N PRO A 31 2.72 -20.65 -6.86
CA PRO A 31 3.49 -21.38 -5.87
C PRO A 31 4.74 -20.58 -5.46
N ILE A 32 5.10 -20.67 -4.19
CA ILE A 32 6.34 -20.08 -3.67
C ILE A 32 7.53 -20.91 -4.15
N THR A 33 8.51 -20.24 -4.73
CA THR A 33 9.78 -20.85 -5.15
C THR A 33 10.84 -20.75 -4.05
N LEU A 34 11.98 -21.40 -4.25
CA LEU A 34 13.12 -21.29 -3.34
C LEU A 34 13.63 -19.83 -3.23
N PHE A 35 13.57 -19.05 -4.32
CA PHE A 35 13.98 -17.65 -4.32
C PHE A 35 13.04 -16.78 -3.49
N ASP A 36 11.75 -17.12 -3.44
CA ASP A 36 10.75 -16.40 -2.65
C ASP A 36 10.85 -16.76 -1.16
N ALA A 37 11.06 -18.04 -0.84
CA ALA A 37 11.11 -18.55 0.52
C ALA A 37 12.19 -17.90 1.39
N PHE A 38 13.28 -17.43 0.78
CA PHE A 38 14.32 -16.67 1.45
C PHE A 38 13.77 -15.41 2.13
N TRP A 39 12.79 -14.74 1.51
CA TRP A 39 12.25 -13.47 1.98
C TRP A 39 11.35 -13.59 3.21
N PHE A 40 10.82 -14.78 3.54
CA PHE A 40 9.94 -14.96 4.70
C PHE A 40 10.61 -14.76 6.07
N ARG A 41 11.95 -14.71 6.10
CA ARG A 41 12.71 -14.44 7.32
C ARG A 41 12.90 -12.96 7.60
N PHE A 42 12.53 -12.11 6.65
CA PHE A 42 12.72 -10.67 6.74
C PHE A 42 11.38 -9.98 7.00
N PRO A 43 11.40 -8.83 7.70
CA PRO A 43 10.20 -8.01 7.83
C PRO A 43 9.74 -7.50 6.46
N PRO A 44 8.48 -7.06 6.33
CA PRO A 44 7.99 -6.41 5.13
C PRO A 44 8.90 -5.26 4.68
N VAL A 45 8.99 -5.07 3.37
CA VAL A 45 9.79 -3.97 2.81
C VAL A 45 8.97 -2.69 2.83
N GLU A 46 9.43 -1.72 3.61
CA GLU A 46 8.80 -0.42 3.75
C GLU A 46 9.52 0.62 2.87
N ARG A 47 8.77 1.41 2.11
CA ARG A 47 9.31 2.48 1.25
C ARG A 47 8.41 3.70 1.29
N VAL A 48 9.03 4.87 1.44
CA VAL A 48 8.36 6.17 1.43
C VAL A 48 8.91 6.99 0.25
N PHE A 49 8.01 7.62 -0.49
CA PHE A 49 8.34 8.50 -1.61
C PHE A 49 7.76 9.88 -1.35
N TYR A 50 8.60 10.92 -1.41
CA TYR A 50 8.20 12.31 -1.22
C TYR A 50 8.08 13.02 -2.56
N TYR A 51 6.96 13.71 -2.78
CA TYR A 51 6.70 14.47 -3.99
C TYR A 51 6.34 15.91 -3.62
N ARG A 52 7.16 16.88 -4.06
CA ARG A 52 6.83 18.29 -3.94
C ARG A 52 5.95 18.69 -5.11
N LEU A 53 4.74 19.17 -4.83
CA LEU A 53 3.84 19.71 -5.85
C LEU A 53 4.21 21.18 -6.11
N THR A 54 4.37 21.54 -7.38
CA THR A 54 4.84 22.87 -7.82
C THR A 54 3.77 23.96 -7.85
N GLU A 55 2.50 23.56 -7.86
CA GLU A 55 1.36 24.48 -7.73
C GLU A 55 0.79 24.32 -6.31
N PRO A 56 0.24 25.38 -5.68
CA PRO A 56 -0.48 25.24 -4.43
C PRO A 56 -1.71 24.39 -4.68
N SER A 57 -1.53 23.08 -4.55
CA SER A 57 -2.62 22.12 -4.58
C SER A 57 -3.30 22.23 -3.23
N ASP A 58 -4.39 23.00 -3.19
CA ASP A 58 -5.29 22.99 -2.05
C ASP A 58 -5.62 21.53 -1.69
N PRO A 59 -5.77 21.17 -0.39
CA PRO A 59 -6.14 19.82 0.03
C PRO A 59 -7.36 19.25 -0.73
N ILE A 60 -8.27 20.15 -1.13
CA ILE A 60 -9.43 19.86 -1.96
C ILE A 60 -9.04 19.32 -3.35
N SER A 61 -8.01 19.88 -4.00
CA SER A 61 -7.51 19.41 -5.30
C SER A 61 -6.83 18.04 -5.20
N CYS A 62 -6.06 17.79 -4.14
CA CYS A 62 -5.48 16.47 -3.87
C CYS A 62 -6.57 15.40 -3.75
N ASN A 63 -7.59 15.65 -2.92
CA ASN A 63 -8.67 14.69 -2.68
C ASN A 63 -9.60 14.52 -3.89
N SER A 64 -9.85 15.58 -4.67
CA SER A 64 -10.79 15.53 -5.80
C SER A 64 -10.15 15.12 -7.14
N VAL A 65 -8.85 15.33 -7.34
CA VAL A 65 -8.17 15.08 -8.62
C VAL A 65 -7.12 13.99 -8.51
N ILE A 66 -6.17 14.11 -7.57
CA ILE A 66 -5.02 13.20 -7.49
C ILE A 66 -5.48 11.84 -6.98
N LEU A 67 -6.24 11.80 -5.88
CA LEU A 67 -6.65 10.56 -5.25
C LEU A 67 -7.51 9.66 -6.16
N PRO A 68 -8.55 10.17 -6.88
CA PRO A 68 -9.32 9.33 -7.81
C PRO A 68 -8.47 8.80 -8.96
N LYS A 69 -7.57 9.63 -9.52
CA LYS A 69 -6.63 9.20 -10.58
C LYS A 69 -5.66 8.14 -10.07
N LEU A 70 -5.15 8.29 -8.86
CA LEU A 70 -4.26 7.31 -8.23
C LEU A 70 -4.97 5.98 -8.03
N LYS A 71 -6.18 5.97 -7.46
CA LYS A 71 -6.99 4.74 -7.30
C LYS A 71 -7.27 4.06 -8.64
N HIS A 72 -7.62 4.84 -9.66
CA HIS A 72 -7.91 4.29 -10.99
C HIS A 72 -6.66 3.69 -11.65
N THR A 73 -5.54 4.41 -11.65
CA THR A 73 -4.28 3.93 -12.23
C THR A 73 -3.71 2.75 -11.44
N LEU A 74 -3.87 2.72 -10.12
CA LEU A 74 -3.55 1.56 -9.30
C LEU A 74 -4.41 0.35 -9.69
N SER A 75 -5.72 0.51 -9.84
CA SER A 75 -6.62 -0.57 -10.27
C SER A 75 -6.20 -1.15 -11.64
N LEU A 76 -5.87 -0.29 -12.61
CA LEU A 76 -5.35 -0.71 -13.90
C LEU A 76 -4.00 -1.44 -13.78
N THR A 77 -3.09 -0.94 -12.95
CA THR A 77 -1.78 -1.54 -12.71
C THR A 77 -1.91 -2.92 -12.07
N LEU A 78 -2.78 -3.06 -11.08
CA LEU A 78 -3.02 -4.34 -10.39
C LEU A 78 -3.57 -5.43 -11.32
N ARG A 79 -4.25 -5.07 -12.41
CA ARG A 79 -4.64 -6.04 -13.46
C ARG A 79 -3.41 -6.72 -14.07
N HIS A 80 -2.31 -6.00 -14.24
CA HIS A 80 -1.07 -6.54 -14.79
C HIS A 80 -0.18 -7.20 -13.72
N PHE A 81 -0.33 -6.81 -12.46
CA PHE A 81 0.42 -7.33 -11.33
C PHE A 81 -0.49 -8.01 -10.30
N LEU A 82 -1.36 -8.91 -10.79
CA LEU A 82 -2.38 -9.59 -9.98
C LEU A 82 -1.90 -10.17 -8.65
N PRO A 83 -0.70 -10.81 -8.55
CA PRO A 83 -0.20 -11.29 -7.27
C PRO A 83 -0.21 -10.23 -6.17
N LEU A 84 0.10 -8.96 -6.49
CA LEU A 84 0.17 -7.87 -5.50
C LEU A 84 -1.19 -7.53 -4.87
N ALA A 85 -2.29 -7.82 -5.57
CA ALA A 85 -3.63 -7.64 -5.04
C ALA A 85 -4.07 -8.82 -4.16
N GLY A 86 -3.37 -9.95 -4.21
CA GLY A 86 -3.68 -11.15 -3.45
C GLY A 86 -3.01 -11.23 -2.09
N ASN A 87 -3.03 -12.43 -1.54
CA ASN A 87 -2.51 -12.74 -0.21
C ASN A 87 -1.55 -13.94 -0.26
N LEU A 88 -0.44 -13.85 0.46
CA LEU A 88 0.35 -15.00 0.84
C LEU A 88 -0.48 -15.87 1.78
N THR A 89 -0.79 -17.10 1.38
CA THR A 89 -1.69 -18.00 2.11
C THR A 89 -0.92 -19.23 2.56
N TRP A 90 -1.05 -19.60 3.84
CA TRP A 90 -0.53 -20.84 4.39
C TRP A 90 -1.60 -21.59 5.19
N PRO A 91 -2.44 -22.39 4.52
CA PRO A 91 -3.40 -23.24 5.21
C PRO A 91 -2.67 -24.32 6.00
N SER A 92 -3.15 -24.67 7.19
CA SER A 92 -2.51 -25.66 8.08
C SER A 92 -2.31 -27.06 7.46
N ARG A 93 -3.02 -27.37 6.36
CA ARG A 93 -2.93 -28.64 5.64
C ARG A 93 -2.08 -28.56 4.38
N ALA A 94 -1.59 -27.38 4.01
CA ALA A 94 -0.77 -27.20 2.81
C ALA A 94 0.70 -27.49 3.14
N PRO A 95 1.42 -28.21 2.25
CA PRO A 95 2.83 -28.51 2.46
C PRO A 95 3.73 -27.26 2.38
N GLN A 96 3.29 -26.24 1.65
CA GLN A 96 4.00 -24.98 1.47
C GLN A 96 3.02 -23.81 1.27
N PRO A 97 3.42 -22.58 1.60
CA PRO A 97 2.62 -21.40 1.28
C PRO A 97 2.55 -21.15 -0.23
N PHE A 98 1.54 -20.39 -0.64
CA PHE A 98 1.34 -19.93 -2.02
C PHE A 98 0.69 -18.54 -2.01
N ILE A 99 0.91 -17.78 -3.08
CA ILE A 99 0.18 -16.53 -3.29
C ILE A 99 -1.15 -16.88 -3.96
N LEU A 100 -2.24 -16.35 -3.40
CA LEU A 100 -3.59 -16.50 -3.92
C LEU A 100 -4.20 -15.13 -4.14
N TYR A 101 -4.66 -14.90 -5.36
CA TYR A 101 -5.55 -13.81 -5.71
C TYR A 101 -6.91 -14.39 -6.10
N THR A 102 -7.98 -13.84 -5.53
CA THR A 102 -9.38 -14.07 -5.89
C THR A 102 -10.02 -12.76 -6.36
N PRO A 103 -11.12 -12.79 -7.16
CA PRO A 103 -11.77 -11.57 -7.65
C PRO A 103 -12.26 -10.59 -6.57
N ASN A 104 -12.36 -11.02 -5.31
CA ASN A 104 -12.74 -10.19 -4.18
C ASN A 104 -11.55 -9.50 -3.48
N ASP A 105 -10.32 -9.85 -3.87
CA ASP A 105 -9.10 -9.31 -3.29
C ASP A 105 -8.74 -7.93 -3.90
N GLY A 106 -7.83 -7.24 -3.23
CA GLY A 106 -7.40 -5.89 -3.58
C GLY A 106 -6.39 -5.35 -2.58
N VAL A 107 -5.82 -4.21 -2.91
CA VAL A 107 -4.81 -3.54 -2.09
C VAL A 107 -5.49 -2.55 -1.15
N SER A 108 -5.11 -2.57 0.14
CA SER A 108 -5.52 -1.54 1.08
C SER A 108 -4.81 -0.23 0.76
N LEU A 109 -5.58 0.84 0.56
CA LEU A 109 -5.10 2.20 0.37
C LEU A 109 -5.64 3.08 1.50
N THR A 110 -4.74 3.53 2.35
CA THR A 110 -5.00 4.52 3.40
C THR A 110 -4.67 5.92 2.87
N VAL A 111 -5.54 6.87 3.14
CA VAL A 111 -5.35 8.29 2.83
C VAL A 111 -5.33 9.06 4.13
N ALA A 112 -4.28 9.83 4.34
CA ALA A 112 -4.09 10.65 5.52
C ALA A 112 -3.79 12.10 5.17
N GLU A 113 -4.16 12.98 6.09
CA GLU A 113 -3.76 14.38 6.13
C GLU A 113 -2.81 14.59 7.30
N SER A 114 -1.83 15.48 7.15
CA SER A 114 -0.78 15.71 8.14
C SER A 114 -0.36 17.16 8.15
N ASP A 115 0.02 17.67 9.32
CA ASP A 115 0.65 18.98 9.51
C ASP A 115 2.19 18.89 9.58
N ALA A 116 2.75 17.75 9.15
CA ALA A 116 4.19 17.54 9.08
C ALA A 116 4.85 18.46 8.03
N ASP A 117 5.89 19.17 8.45
CA ASP A 117 6.72 20.00 7.58
C ASP A 117 7.41 19.14 6.49
N PHE A 118 7.01 19.32 5.22
CA PHE A 118 7.56 18.56 4.10
C PHE A 118 9.09 18.66 3.98
N ASP A 119 9.67 19.85 4.18
CA ASP A 119 11.11 20.07 4.08
C ASP A 119 11.87 19.33 5.20
N ARG A 120 11.22 19.17 6.36
CA ARG A 120 11.75 18.40 7.48
C ARG A 120 11.73 16.90 7.20
N VAL A 121 10.62 16.36 6.68
CA VAL A 121 10.47 14.90 6.47
C VAL A 121 11.17 14.39 5.22
N SER A 122 11.28 15.22 4.18
CA SER A 122 11.96 14.88 2.93
C SER A 122 13.46 15.17 2.92
N GLY A 123 13.94 16.00 3.85
CA GLY A 123 15.34 16.43 3.91
C GLY A 123 16.32 15.38 4.42
N ASP A 124 17.61 15.67 4.19
CA ASP A 124 18.73 14.76 4.43
C ASP A 124 19.20 14.71 5.90
N LYS A 125 18.51 15.44 6.78
CA LYS A 125 18.89 15.55 8.19
C LYS A 125 18.51 14.27 8.94
N PRO A 126 19.34 13.82 9.90
CA PRO A 126 18.98 12.71 10.78
C PRO A 126 17.67 12.99 11.51
N ARG A 127 16.80 11.98 11.59
CA ARG A 127 15.50 12.02 12.25
C ARG A 127 15.24 10.75 13.05
N GLY A 128 14.30 10.80 14.00
CA GLY A 128 13.92 9.62 14.75
C GLY A 128 13.30 8.58 13.83
N ALA A 129 13.73 7.31 13.92
CA ALA A 129 13.13 6.22 13.14
C ALA A 129 11.62 6.06 13.41
N ILE A 130 11.16 6.47 14.60
CA ILE A 130 9.74 6.44 14.96
C ILE A 130 8.88 7.35 14.10
N GLU A 131 9.45 8.43 13.58
CA GLU A 131 8.75 9.40 12.73
C GLU A 131 8.47 8.83 11.34
N SER A 132 9.21 7.82 10.88
CA SER A 132 8.90 7.15 9.61
C SER A 132 7.79 6.10 9.73
N HIS A 133 7.55 5.55 10.92
CA HIS A 133 6.53 4.52 11.10
C HIS A 133 5.11 5.04 10.88
N THR A 134 4.87 6.33 11.08
CA THR A 134 3.56 6.94 10.82
C THR A 134 3.26 7.08 9.32
N LEU A 135 4.29 7.06 8.47
CA LEU A 135 4.18 7.23 7.02
C LEU A 135 3.95 5.90 6.27
N VAL A 136 4.03 4.77 6.98
CA VAL A 136 3.97 3.42 6.41
C VAL A 136 2.67 2.75 6.84
N PRO A 137 1.86 2.23 5.90
CA PRO A 137 0.63 1.53 6.26
C PRO A 137 0.94 0.18 6.89
N GLU A 138 0.11 -0.24 7.85
CA GLU A 138 0.18 -1.60 8.36
C GLU A 138 -0.29 -2.61 7.31
N LEU A 139 0.48 -3.68 7.15
CA LEU A 139 0.13 -4.80 6.29
C LEU A 139 -0.83 -5.74 7.05
N ALA A 140 -1.95 -6.11 6.43
CA ALA A 140 -2.89 -7.02 7.07
C ALA A 140 -2.31 -8.45 7.13
N ILE A 141 -1.96 -8.89 8.34
CA ILE A 141 -1.36 -10.19 8.61
C ILE A 141 -2.23 -10.95 9.62
N SER A 142 -2.46 -12.23 9.34
CA SER A 142 -3.15 -13.17 10.21
C SER A 142 -2.39 -14.49 10.25
N GLU A 143 -2.82 -15.42 11.12
CA GLU A 143 -2.28 -16.78 11.22
C GLU A 143 -2.24 -17.56 9.90
N LYS A 144 -3.12 -17.22 8.93
CA LYS A 144 -3.28 -17.99 7.69
C LYS A 144 -2.94 -17.22 6.43
N THR A 145 -3.03 -15.90 6.49
CA THR A 145 -2.89 -15.03 5.32
C THR A 145 -2.13 -13.77 5.68
N ALA A 146 -1.31 -13.30 4.75
CA ALA A 146 -0.72 -11.96 4.78
C ALA A 146 -0.97 -11.28 3.44
N SER A 147 -1.49 -10.06 3.46
CA SER A 147 -1.59 -9.26 2.23
C SER A 147 -0.19 -8.97 1.68
N LEU A 148 -0.06 -8.86 0.36
CA LEU A 148 1.25 -8.65 -0.26
C LEU A 148 1.63 -7.17 -0.42
N LEU A 149 0.65 -6.27 -0.39
CA LEU A 149 0.85 -4.84 -0.53
C LEU A 149 -0.18 -4.07 0.29
N ALA A 150 0.28 -3.01 0.95
CA ALA A 150 -0.54 -1.95 1.51
C ALA A 150 0.08 -0.61 1.09
N LEU A 151 -0.77 0.39 0.84
CA LEU A 151 -0.34 1.72 0.39
C LEU A 151 -0.92 2.79 1.31
N GLN A 152 -0.12 3.83 1.57
CA GLN A 152 -0.56 5.04 2.24
C GLN A 152 -0.23 6.24 1.35
N GLY A 153 -1.21 7.10 1.13
CA GLY A 153 -1.02 8.44 0.59
C GLY A 153 -1.22 9.46 1.69
N GLU A 154 -0.26 10.35 1.87
CA GLU A 154 -0.32 11.43 2.85
C GLU A 154 -0.25 12.78 2.13
N PHE A 155 -1.11 13.71 2.54
CA PHE A 155 -1.16 15.06 2.01
C PHE A 155 -0.93 16.06 3.16
N GLU A 156 -0.04 17.03 2.92
CA GLU A 156 0.20 18.15 3.83
C GLU A 156 -0.99 19.13 3.77
N LEU A 157 -1.42 19.64 4.93
CA LEU A 157 -2.52 20.60 5.09
C LEU A 157 -2.12 22.05 4.85
#